data_AF-A0A961A1V9-F1
#
_entry.id   AF-A0A961A1V9-F1
#
_cell.length_a   1.000
_cell.length_b   1.000
_cell.length_c   1.000
_cell.angle_alpha   90.00
_cell.angle_beta   90.00
_cell.angle_gamma   90.00
#
_symmetry.space_group_name_H-M   'P 1'
#
loop_
_entity.id
_entity.type
_entity.pdbx_description
1 polymer ?
#
loop_
_entity_poly.entity_id
_entity_poly.type
_entity_poly.pdbx_seq_one_letter_code
_entity_poly.pdbx_strand_id
1 'polypeptide(L)'
;MNFFYKNKLTFFIFLFFILLSSSLKAQERLVEVKVEGLESLSKDLVLEVLGWKIGQEFSLKRLENSLKDLRKWGRFVDSKVLLESDGSQVWLTYQLEEGFLIKEVNIHGNYHLLEKQIKRVLFL
;
A
#
# COMPACT_ATOMS: atom_id res chain seq x y z
N MET A 1 -13.99 -32.86 52.85
CA MET A 1 -12.96 -31.84 52.54
C MET A 1 -13.04 -31.38 51.07
N ASN A 2 -14.24 -31.08 50.53
CA ASN A 2 -14.44 -30.86 49.07
C ASN A 2 -15.06 -29.49 48.71
N PHE A 3 -15.27 -28.59 49.68
CA PHE A 3 -15.92 -27.30 49.40
C PHE A 3 -14.95 -26.24 48.85
N PHE A 4 -13.65 -26.33 49.16
CA PHE A 4 -12.63 -25.36 48.73
C PHE A 4 -12.22 -25.47 47.25
N TYR A 5 -12.36 -26.63 46.60
CA TYR A 5 -11.98 -26.82 45.19
C TYR A 5 -13.02 -26.29 44.20
N LYS A 6 -14.32 -26.32 44.56
CA LYS A 6 -15.40 -25.81 43.69
C LYS A 6 -15.26 -24.30 43.40
N ASN A 7 -14.88 -23.51 44.41
CA ASN A 7 -14.72 -22.05 44.27
C ASN A 7 -13.46 -21.65 43.48
N LYS A 8 -12.41 -22.48 43.48
CA LYS A 8 -11.22 -22.25 42.65
C LYS A 8 -11.49 -22.58 41.17
N LEU A 9 -12.29 -23.62 40.91
CA LEU A 9 -12.65 -24.03 39.56
C LEU A 9 -13.59 -23.00 38.89
N THR A 10 -14.58 -22.47 39.61
CA THR A 10 -15.46 -21.42 39.09
C THR A 10 -14.71 -20.12 38.83
N PHE A 11 -13.74 -19.76 39.67
CA PHE A 11 -12.86 -18.60 39.46
C PHE A 11 -11.99 -18.77 38.21
N PHE A 12 -11.48 -19.97 37.96
CA PHE A 12 -10.67 -20.27 36.76
C PHE A 12 -11.50 -20.21 35.47
N ILE A 13 -12.76 -20.67 35.51
CA ILE A 13 -13.71 -20.59 34.38
C ILE A 13 -14.08 -19.13 34.09
N PHE A 14 -14.26 -18.31 35.14
CA PHE A 14 -14.54 -16.89 34.99
C PHE A 14 -13.35 -16.12 34.38
N LEU A 15 -12.13 -16.44 34.80
CA LEU A 15 -10.90 -15.86 34.23
C LEU A 15 -10.70 -16.24 32.75
N PHE A 16 -11.06 -17.47 32.38
CA PHE A 16 -11.05 -17.93 30.99
C PHE A 16 -12.08 -17.19 30.11
N PHE A 17 -13.25 -16.86 30.67
CA PHE A 17 -14.30 -16.13 29.95
C PHE A 17 -13.92 -14.66 29.70
N ILE A 18 -13.16 -14.04 30.60
CA ILE A 18 -12.66 -12.66 30.44
C ILE A 18 -11.60 -12.59 29.32
N LEU A 19 -10.76 -13.61 29.17
CA LEU A 19 -9.74 -13.70 28.12
C LEU A 19 -10.32 -13.93 26.71
N LEU A 20 -11.57 -14.42 26.60
CA LEU A 20 -12.26 -14.61 25.32
C LEU A 20 -12.86 -13.32 24.74
N SER A 21 -12.86 -12.22 25.50
CA SER A 21 -13.39 -10.92 25.06
C SER A 21 -12.45 -10.18 24.10
N SER A 22 -11.54 -10.89 23.40
CA SER A 22 -10.66 -10.27 22.42
C SER A 22 -11.49 -9.57 21.35
N SER A 23 -11.31 -8.25 21.28
CA SER A 23 -12.04 -7.31 20.44
C SER A 23 -12.31 -7.84 19.03
N LEU A 24 -13.58 -7.97 18.68
CA LEU A 24 -14.03 -8.03 17.29
C LEU A 24 -13.68 -6.69 16.64
N LYS A 25 -12.48 -6.57 16.07
CA LYS A 25 -12.21 -5.50 15.11
C LYS A 25 -13.09 -5.76 13.89
N ALA A 26 -13.98 -4.83 13.59
CA ALA A 26 -14.74 -4.87 12.35
C ALA A 26 -13.74 -4.95 11.20
N GLN A 27 -13.86 -5.99 10.38
CA GLN A 27 -12.95 -6.20 9.27
C GLN A 27 -13.30 -5.21 8.17
N GLU A 28 -12.46 -4.19 8.01
CA GLU A 28 -12.57 -3.21 6.95
C GLU A 28 -12.40 -3.88 5.58
N ARG A 29 -13.25 -3.50 4.63
CA ARG A 29 -13.26 -4.03 3.27
C ARG A 29 -13.11 -2.91 2.28
N LEU A 30 -12.28 -3.17 1.28
CA LEU A 30 -12.06 -2.25 0.18
C LEU A 30 -13.31 -2.24 -0.71
N VAL A 31 -13.96 -1.10 -0.83
CA VAL A 31 -15.14 -0.91 -1.69
C VAL A 31 -14.74 -0.39 -3.06
N GLU A 32 -13.73 0.47 -3.12
CA GLU A 32 -13.32 1.11 -4.37
C GLU A 32 -11.84 1.50 -4.36
N VAL A 33 -11.24 1.49 -5.55
CA VAL A 33 -9.93 2.08 -5.81
C VAL A 33 -10.05 3.00 -7.01
N LYS A 34 -9.77 4.28 -6.79
CA LYS A 34 -9.71 5.30 -7.84
C LYS A 34 -8.26 5.68 -8.12
N VAL A 35 -8.00 6.03 -9.37
CA VAL A 35 -6.71 6.52 -9.84
C VAL A 35 -6.94 7.83 -10.60
N GLU A 36 -6.22 8.87 -10.18
CA GLU A 36 -6.28 10.24 -10.68
C GLU A 36 -4.89 10.74 -11.07
N GLY A 37 -4.83 11.73 -11.96
CA GLY A 37 -3.57 12.35 -12.41
C GLY A 37 -2.81 11.60 -13.50
N LEU A 38 -3.43 10.61 -14.14
CA LEU A 38 -2.86 9.95 -15.31
C LEU A 38 -3.04 10.82 -16.57
N GLU A 39 -1.98 10.89 -17.37
CA GLU A 39 -1.93 11.61 -18.64
C GLU A 39 -1.75 10.65 -19.81
N SER A 40 -0.79 9.74 -19.73
CA SER A 40 -0.42 8.83 -20.82
C SER A 40 -0.66 7.36 -20.49
N LEU A 41 -0.64 6.98 -19.21
CA LEU A 41 -0.85 5.60 -18.78
C LEU A 41 -2.34 5.27 -18.68
N SER A 42 -2.70 4.05 -19.08
CA SER A 42 -4.06 3.54 -18.87
C SER A 42 -4.29 3.22 -17.40
N LYS A 43 -5.49 3.54 -16.89
CA LYS A 43 -5.90 3.22 -15.51
C LYS A 43 -5.78 1.72 -15.18
N ASP A 44 -6.12 0.85 -16.12
CA ASP A 44 -6.11 -0.60 -15.90
C ASP A 44 -4.71 -1.15 -15.58
N LEU A 45 -3.68 -0.67 -16.28
CA LEU A 45 -2.28 -1.03 -15.99
C LEU A 45 -1.88 -0.61 -14.57
N VAL A 46 -2.30 0.57 -14.13
CA VAL A 46 -1.99 1.05 -12.77
C VAL A 46 -2.72 0.20 -11.73
N LEU A 47 -3.98 -0.13 -11.97
CA LEU A 47 -4.76 -1.01 -11.09
C LEU A 47 -4.17 -2.42 -10.98
N GLU A 48 -3.61 -2.94 -12.08
CA GLU A 48 -2.89 -4.22 -12.09
C GLU A 48 -1.64 -4.17 -11.21
N VAL A 49 -0.82 -3.12 -11.33
CA VAL A 49 0.38 -2.92 -10.49
C VAL A 49 0.00 -2.78 -9.01
N LEU A 50 -1.10 -2.09 -8.71
CA LEU A 50 -1.60 -1.91 -7.36
C LEU A 50 -2.08 -3.23 -6.71
N GLY A 51 -2.57 -4.18 -7.51
CA GLY A 51 -2.95 -5.52 -7.04
C GLY A 51 -4.13 -5.56 -6.07
N TRP A 52 -4.98 -4.52 -6.09
CA TRP A 52 -6.19 -4.47 -5.28
C TRP A 52 -7.30 -5.32 -5.90
N LYS A 53 -8.10 -5.95 -5.03
CA LYS A 53 -9.34 -6.62 -5.43
C LYS A 53 -10.49 -6.00 -4.64
N ILE A 54 -11.51 -5.52 -5.35
CA ILE A 54 -12.71 -4.96 -4.72
C ILE A 54 -13.37 -6.05 -3.84
N GLY A 55 -13.83 -5.66 -2.66
CA GLY A 55 -14.43 -6.53 -1.66
C GLY A 55 -13.43 -7.27 -0.76
N GLN A 56 -12.12 -7.19 -1.03
CA GLN A 56 -11.12 -7.85 -0.19
C GLN A 56 -10.92 -7.11 1.14
N GLU A 57 -10.36 -7.81 2.12
CA GLU A 57 -9.94 -7.23 3.39
C GLU A 57 -8.89 -6.13 3.18
N PHE A 58 -9.16 -4.97 3.78
CA PHE A 58 -8.22 -3.87 3.85
C PHE A 58 -7.19 -4.12 4.96
N SER A 59 -5.93 -3.81 4.66
CA SER A 59 -4.89 -3.74 5.68
C SER A 59 -3.85 -2.69 5.29
N LEU A 60 -3.34 -1.96 6.28
CA LEU A 60 -2.28 -0.97 6.08
C LEU A 60 -1.03 -1.58 5.44
N LYS A 61 -0.66 -2.80 5.84
CA LYS A 61 0.47 -3.52 5.24
C LYS A 61 0.31 -3.71 3.73
N ARG A 62 -0.90 -4.01 3.26
CA ARG A 62 -1.17 -4.17 1.82
C ARG A 62 -1.13 -2.82 1.10
N LEU A 63 -1.64 -1.77 1.72
CA LEU A 63 -1.51 -0.40 1.22
C LEU A 63 -0.04 0.01 1.05
N GLU A 64 0.78 -0.22 2.06
CA GLU A 64 2.22 0.03 1.98
C GLU A 64 2.90 -0.78 0.87
N ASN A 65 2.54 -2.05 0.72
CA ASN A 65 3.06 -2.89 -0.38
C ASN A 65 2.65 -2.35 -1.75
N SER A 66 1.39 -1.94 -1.93
CA SER A 66 0.92 -1.36 -3.19
C SER A 66 1.67 -0.07 -3.56
N LEU A 67 1.93 0.80 -2.57
CA LEU A 67 2.74 2.01 -2.76
C LEU A 67 4.19 1.67 -3.08
N LYS A 68 4.74 0.63 -2.45
CA LYS A 68 6.08 0.14 -2.74
C LYS A 68 6.19 -0.38 -4.17
N ASP A 69 5.19 -1.12 -4.65
CA ASP A 69 5.19 -1.67 -6.00
C ASP A 69 5.01 -0.57 -7.06
N LEU A 70 4.17 0.44 -6.80
CA LEU A 70 4.11 1.67 -7.60
C LEU A 70 5.47 2.38 -7.69
N ARG A 71 6.17 2.56 -6.56
CA ARG A 71 7.48 3.22 -6.55
C ARG A 71 8.53 2.42 -7.31
N LYS A 72 8.55 1.09 -7.16
CA LYS A 72 9.46 0.21 -7.92
C LYS A 72 9.20 0.28 -9.42
N TRP A 73 7.96 0.49 -9.83
CA TRP A 73 7.64 0.64 -11.25
C TRP A 73 8.29 1.88 -11.86
N GLY A 74 8.58 2.91 -11.06
CA GLY A 74 9.42 4.05 -11.46
C GLY A 74 8.79 4.98 -12.49
N ARG A 75 7.45 4.91 -12.64
CA ARG A 75 6.70 5.68 -13.64
C ARG A 75 6.12 6.99 -13.12
N PHE A 76 6.24 7.27 -11.83
CA PHE A 76 5.61 8.42 -11.18
C PHE A 76 6.66 9.22 -10.40
N VAL A 77 6.60 10.55 -10.50
CA VAL A 77 7.48 11.48 -9.77
C VAL A 77 6.95 11.72 -8.37
N ASP A 78 5.61 11.77 -8.22
CA ASP A 78 4.92 11.83 -6.94
C ASP A 78 3.78 10.81 -6.90
N SER A 79 3.53 10.28 -5.70
CA SER A 79 2.45 9.32 -5.46
C SER A 79 1.85 9.58 -4.08
N LYS A 80 0.60 10.01 -4.04
CA LYS A 80 -0.17 10.20 -2.82
C LYS A 80 -1.37 9.26 -2.81
N VAL A 81 -1.78 8.82 -1.62
CA VAL A 81 -3.00 8.05 -1.45
C VAL A 81 -3.87 8.71 -0.40
N LEU A 82 -5.12 8.95 -0.75
CA LEU A 82 -6.16 9.35 0.18
C LEU A 82 -6.92 8.08 0.59
N LEU A 83 -7.01 7.89 1.90
CA LEU A 83 -7.77 6.81 2.51
C LEU A 83 -8.99 7.41 3.18
N GLU A 84 -10.15 7.01 2.70
CA GLU A 84 -11.44 7.35 3.30
C GLU A 84 -12.08 6.07 3.82
N SER A 85 -12.62 6.14 5.04
CA SER A 85 -13.25 4.99 5.68
C SER A 85 -14.55 5.41 6.34
N ASP A 86 -15.60 4.63 6.13
CA ASP A 86 -16.89 4.76 6.81
C ASP A 86 -17.34 3.38 7.30
N GLY A 87 -17.42 3.21 8.62
CA GLY A 87 -17.69 1.92 9.25
C GLY A 87 -16.69 0.84 8.84
N SER A 88 -17.14 -0.15 8.08
CA SER A 88 -16.31 -1.25 7.56
C SER A 88 -15.95 -1.11 6.08
N GLN A 89 -16.25 0.05 5.48
CA GLN A 89 -16.00 0.33 4.07
C GLN A 89 -14.80 1.26 3.92
N VAL A 90 -13.91 0.93 2.99
CA VAL A 90 -12.71 1.71 2.69
C VAL A 90 -12.67 2.05 1.21
N TRP A 91 -12.39 3.33 0.92
CA TRP A 91 -12.13 3.86 -0.41
C TRP A 91 -10.70 4.36 -0.47
N LEU A 92 -10.00 4.01 -1.55
CA LEU A 92 -8.64 4.47 -1.81
C LEU A 92 -8.63 5.32 -3.08
N THR A 93 -8.07 6.51 -2.99
CA THR A 93 -7.83 7.37 -4.15
C THR A 93 -6.33 7.61 -4.31
N TYR A 94 -5.75 7.04 -5.36
CA TYR A 94 -4.36 7.27 -5.73
C TYR A 94 -4.26 8.50 -6.61
N GLN A 95 -3.59 9.52 -6.10
CA GLN A 95 -3.26 10.75 -6.81
C GLN A 95 -1.81 10.62 -7.28
N LEU A 96 -1.63 10.42 -8.57
CA LEU A 96 -0.35 10.10 -9.18
C LEU A 96 0.09 11.23 -10.12
N GLU A 97 1.38 11.54 -10.11
CA GLU A 97 1.99 12.46 -11.06
C GLU A 97 2.94 11.65 -11.96
N GLU A 98 2.56 11.47 -13.23
CA GLU A 98 3.36 10.70 -14.19
C GLU A 98 4.74 11.32 -14.42
N GLY A 99 5.74 10.46 -14.53
CA GLY A 99 7.09 10.86 -14.90
C GLY A 99 7.20 11.16 -16.38
N PHE A 100 7.98 12.20 -16.69
CA PHE A 100 8.25 12.58 -18.06
C PHE A 100 9.18 11.58 -18.75
N LEU A 101 8.90 11.33 -20.04
CA LEU A 101 9.83 10.61 -20.89
C LEU A 101 10.97 11.55 -21.29
N ILE A 102 12.17 11.27 -20.80
CA ILE A 102 13.38 12.04 -21.13
C ILE A 102 13.74 11.76 -22.60
N LYS A 103 13.56 12.75 -23.48
CA LYS A 103 13.85 12.63 -24.92
C LYS A 103 15.32 12.78 -25.25
N GLU A 104 16.02 13.68 -24.55
CA GLU A 104 17.41 14.02 -24.83
C GLU A 104 18.11 14.46 -23.54
N VAL A 105 19.41 14.13 -23.42
CA VAL A 105 20.28 14.60 -22.35
C VAL A 105 21.52 15.23 -22.99
N ASN A 106 21.63 16.56 -22.87
CA ASN A 106 22.75 17.35 -23.36
C ASN A 106 23.73 17.67 -22.23
N ILE A 107 25.01 17.36 -22.43
CA ILE A 107 26.07 17.52 -21.44
C ILE A 107 27.07 18.54 -21.98
N HIS A 108 27.42 19.53 -21.16
CA HIS A 108 28.35 20.60 -21.53
C HIS A 108 29.48 20.72 -20.50
N GLY A 109 30.68 21.09 -20.94
CA GLY A 109 31.81 21.39 -20.05
C GLY A 109 32.57 20.16 -19.50
N ASN A 110 32.24 18.95 -19.94
CA ASN A 110 32.97 17.74 -19.62
C ASN A 110 34.16 17.52 -20.59
N TYR A 111 35.19 16.80 -20.14
CA TYR A 111 36.22 16.30 -21.05
C TYR A 111 35.57 15.37 -22.09
N HIS A 112 35.81 15.63 -23.38
CA HIS A 112 35.17 14.90 -24.51
C HIS A 112 35.23 13.38 -24.37
N LEU A 113 36.33 12.84 -23.85
CA LEU A 113 36.53 11.39 -23.70
C LEU A 113 35.57 10.75 -22.67
N LEU A 114 35.04 11.56 -21.73
CA LEU A 114 34.14 11.11 -20.67
C LEU A 114 32.67 11.14 -21.09
N GLU A 115 32.28 11.92 -22.10
CA GLU A 115 30.86 12.06 -22.48
C GLU A 115 30.24 10.71 -22.82
N LYS A 116 30.98 9.91 -23.59
CA LYS A 116 30.58 8.57 -24.00
C LYS A 116 30.42 7.63 -22.79
N GLN A 117 31.25 7.79 -21.76
CA GLN A 117 31.15 7.00 -20.53
C GLN A 117 29.94 7.42 -19.69
N ILE A 118 29.68 8.73 -19.57
CA ILE A 118 28.54 9.27 -18.83
C ILE A 118 27.23 8.85 -19.51
N LYS A 119 27.11 9.07 -20.82
CA LYS A 119 25.94 8.64 -21.60
C LYS A 119 25.73 7.14 -21.51
N ARG A 120 26.81 6.34 -21.49
CA ARG A 120 26.68 4.90 -21.30
C ARG A 120 25.97 4.58 -19.99
N VAL A 121 26.36 5.16 -18.86
CA VAL A 121 25.77 4.90 -17.52
C VAL A 121 24.33 5.41 -17.41
N LEU A 122 24.01 6.55 -18.03
CA LEU A 122 22.68 7.16 -17.93
C LEU A 122 21.59 6.41 -18.71
N PHE A 123 21.95 5.73 -19.80
CA PHE A 123 21.00 5.04 -20.70
C PHE A 123 21.17 3.51 -20.71
N LEU A 124 21.81 2.92 -19.68
CA LEU A 124 22.04 1.47 -19.56
C LEU A 124 20.75 0.64 -19.61
#